data_AF-A0AAE3HE26-F1
#
_entry.id   AF-A0AAE3HE26-F1
#
_cell.length_a   1.000
_cell.length_b   1.000
_cell.length_c   1.000
_cell.angle_alpha   90.00
_cell.angle_beta   90.00
_cell.angle_gamma   90.00
#
_symmetry.space_group_name_H-M   'P 1'
#
loop_
_entity.id
_entity.type
_entity.pdbx_description
1 polymer ?
#
loop_
_entity_poly.entity_id
_entity_poly.type
_entity_poly.pdbx_seq_one_letter_code
_entity_poly.pdbx_strand_id
1 'polypeptide(L)'
;MPEENKKKIIGFLKKEFNPKFIYLFGSFAKGEGHEDSDIDLAIYTDNIIDPYTLLMAAGNLSFEVKRDIQSVHLKDYTKQDSIVLNIQRAFEALNHHNIIDDKMLKKLKAMIGFRNIAVHNYQNSDVEILQKVIENHLGDFEEFIYSVNKIQ
;
A
#
# COMPACT_ATOMS: atom_id res chain seq x y z
N MET A 1 -23.08 5.86 3.36
CA MET A 1 -22.72 7.28 3.14
C MET A 1 -23.88 7.97 2.43
N PRO A 2 -24.29 9.19 2.83
CA PRO A 2 -25.33 9.94 2.13
C PRO A 2 -24.99 10.20 0.66
N GLU A 3 -25.97 10.08 -0.24
CA GLU A 3 -25.77 10.30 -1.69
C GLU A 3 -25.34 11.73 -2.03
N GLU A 4 -25.72 12.72 -1.21
CA GLU A 4 -25.25 14.10 -1.36
C GLU A 4 -23.72 14.20 -1.18
N ASN A 5 -23.18 13.56 -0.12
CA ASN A 5 -21.75 13.54 0.14
C ASN A 5 -21.00 12.86 -1.02
N LYS A 6 -21.55 11.76 -1.53
CA LYS A 6 -21.00 11.06 -2.70
C LYS A 6 -20.84 11.98 -3.91
N LYS A 7 -21.88 12.77 -4.23
CA LYS A 7 -21.84 13.71 -5.36
C LYS A 7 -20.82 14.82 -5.16
N LYS A 8 -20.72 15.39 -3.96
CA LYS A 8 -19.73 16.43 -3.61
C LYS A 8 -18.31 15.90 -3.78
N ILE A 9 -18.01 14.73 -3.21
CA ILE A 9 -16.71 14.06 -3.32
C ILE A 9 -16.32 13.83 -4.77
N ILE A 10 -17.22 13.23 -5.56
CA ILE A 10 -16.94 12.94 -6.97
C ILE A 10 -16.72 14.23 -7.76
N GLY A 11 -17.56 15.25 -7.54
CA GLY A 11 -17.45 16.54 -8.24
C GLY A 11 -16.13 17.25 -7.93
N PHE A 12 -15.77 17.33 -6.65
CA PHE A 12 -14.53 17.93 -6.18
C PHE A 12 -13.31 17.22 -6.77
N LEU A 13 -13.20 15.90 -6.60
CA LEU A 13 -12.04 15.13 -7.07
C LEU A 13 -11.93 15.13 -8.60
N LYS A 14 -13.05 15.11 -9.34
CA LYS A 14 -13.02 15.26 -10.80
C LYS A 14 -12.47 16.59 -11.26
N LYS A 15 -12.86 17.67 -10.60
CA LYS A 15 -12.38 19.02 -10.91
C LYS A 15 -10.90 19.18 -10.57
N GLU A 16 -10.47 18.68 -9.42
CA GLU A 16 -9.12 18.90 -8.91
C GLU A 16 -8.08 18.02 -9.60
N PHE A 17 -8.40 16.75 -9.82
CA PHE A 17 -7.41 15.73 -10.18
C PHE A 17 -7.68 15.00 -11.48
N ASN A 18 -8.87 15.15 -12.07
CA ASN A 18 -9.31 14.39 -13.25
C ASN A 18 -8.96 12.87 -13.16
N PRO A 19 -9.39 12.16 -12.10
CA PRO A 19 -9.03 10.78 -11.87
C PRO A 19 -9.69 9.85 -12.87
N LYS A 20 -8.98 8.78 -13.26
CA LYS A 20 -9.57 7.70 -14.07
C LYS A 20 -10.60 6.91 -13.28
N PHE A 21 -10.33 6.69 -11.98
CA PHE A 21 -11.31 6.13 -11.07
C PHE A 21 -11.10 6.62 -9.64
N ILE A 22 -12.20 6.60 -8.89
CA ILE A 22 -12.27 6.89 -7.45
C ILE A 22 -12.91 5.64 -6.83
N TYR A 23 -12.28 5.10 -5.81
CA TYR A 23 -12.72 3.89 -5.13
C TYR A 23 -12.97 4.19 -3.65
N LEU A 24 -14.19 3.94 -3.20
CA LEU A 24 -14.57 4.00 -1.78
C LEU A 24 -14.25 2.66 -1.14
N PHE A 25 -13.53 2.68 -0.02
CA PHE A 25 -13.25 1.49 0.78
C PHE A 25 -13.62 1.73 2.25
N GLY A 26 -13.22 0.81 3.13
CA GLY A 26 -13.46 0.95 4.55
C GLY A 26 -14.92 0.71 4.98
N SER A 27 -15.28 1.30 6.11
CA SER A 27 -16.57 1.07 6.80
C SER A 27 -17.78 1.37 5.90
N PHE A 28 -17.74 2.49 5.16
CA PHE A 28 -18.83 2.87 4.26
C PHE A 28 -19.01 1.96 3.06
N ALA A 29 -17.92 1.40 2.53
CA ALA A 29 -18.01 0.43 1.43
C ALA A 29 -18.57 -0.92 1.91
N LYS A 30 -18.33 -1.30 3.16
CA LYS A 30 -18.83 -2.53 3.79
C LYS A 30 -20.29 -2.43 4.27
N GLY A 31 -20.87 -1.23 4.28
CA GLY A 31 -22.21 -0.99 4.85
C GLY A 31 -22.23 -0.91 6.38
N GLU A 32 -21.07 -0.88 7.02
CA GLU A 32 -20.90 -0.81 8.49
C GLU A 32 -20.64 0.64 8.98
N GLY A 33 -20.53 1.60 8.05
CA GLY A 33 -20.22 2.99 8.36
C GLY A 33 -21.32 3.71 9.15
N HIS A 34 -20.92 4.39 10.22
CA HIS A 34 -21.75 5.16 11.14
C HIS A 34 -21.42 6.66 11.07
N GLU A 35 -22.10 7.48 11.88
CA GLU A 35 -21.99 8.95 11.80
C GLU A 35 -20.58 9.48 12.12
N ASP A 36 -19.80 8.78 12.94
CA ASP A 36 -18.42 9.16 13.25
C ASP A 36 -17.38 8.46 12.36
N SER A 37 -17.80 7.56 11.46
CA SER A 37 -16.86 6.92 10.53
C SER A 37 -16.27 7.93 9.56
N ASP A 38 -14.97 7.83 9.34
CA ASP A 38 -14.25 8.49 8.26
C ASP A 38 -14.65 7.91 6.89
N ILE A 39 -14.35 8.68 5.84
CA ILE A 39 -14.54 8.27 4.46
C ILE A 39 -13.17 7.95 3.86
N ASP A 40 -12.95 6.66 3.61
CA ASP A 40 -11.73 6.13 2.98
C ASP A 40 -11.83 6.12 1.45
N LEU A 41 -10.95 6.87 0.79
CA LEU A 41 -10.91 7.02 -0.67
C LEU A 41 -9.56 6.64 -1.26
N ALA A 42 -9.59 5.80 -2.28
CA ALA A 42 -8.47 5.54 -3.14
C ALA A 42 -8.70 6.23 -4.49
N ILE A 43 -7.71 6.97 -4.98
CA ILE A 43 -7.78 7.66 -6.27
C ILE A 43 -6.67 7.18 -7.18
N TYR A 44 -6.95 7.11 -8.48
CA TYR A 44 -5.96 6.85 -9.50
C TYR A 44 -6.01 7.91 -10.59
N THR A 45 -4.88 8.58 -10.81
CA THR A 45 -4.65 9.49 -11.93
C THR A 45 -3.50 8.97 -12.81
N ASP A 46 -3.41 9.51 -14.04
CA ASP A 46 -2.28 9.18 -14.92
C ASP A 46 -0.96 9.75 -14.40
N ASN A 47 -1.01 10.99 -13.90
CA ASN A 47 0.11 11.65 -13.26
C ASN A 47 0.16 11.28 -11.78
N ILE A 48 1.37 11.28 -11.19
CA ILE A 48 1.52 11.15 -9.75
C ILE A 48 1.01 12.43 -9.09
N ILE A 49 0.19 12.30 -8.06
CA ILE A 49 -0.21 13.41 -7.20
C ILE A 49 0.75 13.42 -6.01
N ASP A 50 1.34 14.59 -5.75
CA ASP A 50 2.15 14.79 -4.56
C ASP A 50 1.31 14.52 -3.29
N PRO A 51 1.82 13.74 -2.31
CA PRO A 51 1.05 13.36 -1.13
C PRO A 51 0.51 14.55 -0.33
N TYR A 52 1.26 15.65 -0.25
CA TYR A 52 0.80 16.85 0.46
C TYR A 52 -0.35 17.52 -0.28
N THR A 53 -0.30 17.58 -1.61
CA THR A 53 -1.41 18.10 -2.43
C THR A 53 -2.68 17.28 -2.24
N LEU A 54 -2.57 15.95 -2.25
CA LEU A 54 -3.71 15.08 -1.99
C LEU A 54 -4.25 15.26 -0.55
N LEU A 55 -3.36 15.39 0.44
CA LEU A 55 -3.74 15.64 1.83
C LEU A 55 -4.49 16.97 2.00
N MET A 56 -4.02 18.04 1.38
CA MET A 56 -4.69 19.35 1.42
C MET A 56 -6.07 19.29 0.75
N ALA A 57 -6.18 18.60 -0.38
CA ALA A 57 -7.46 18.41 -1.06
C ALA A 57 -8.45 17.59 -0.22
N ALA A 58 -7.98 16.54 0.44
CA ALA A 58 -8.79 15.76 1.39
C ALA A 58 -9.25 16.59 2.59
N GLY A 59 -8.38 17.44 3.13
CA GLY A 59 -8.73 18.38 4.20
C GLY A 59 -9.78 19.41 3.76
N ASN A 60 -9.64 20.00 2.58
CA ASN A 60 -10.67 20.92 2.06
C ASN A 60 -12.01 20.21 1.88
N LEU A 61 -11.98 19.00 1.32
CA LEU A 61 -13.18 18.19 1.12
C LEU A 61 -13.83 17.78 2.45
N SER A 62 -13.05 17.52 3.51
CA SER A 62 -13.58 17.14 4.81
C SER A 62 -14.46 18.24 5.42
N PHE A 63 -14.09 19.51 5.26
CA PHE A 63 -14.92 20.65 5.66
C PHE A 63 -16.23 20.71 4.88
N GLU A 64 -16.20 20.45 3.57
CA GLU A 64 -17.39 20.49 2.71
C GLU A 64 -18.41 19.39 3.05
N VAL A 65 -17.93 18.19 3.40
CA VAL A 65 -18.78 17.05 3.76
C VAL A 65 -19.01 16.88 5.26
N LYS A 66 -18.38 17.75 6.08
CA LYS A 66 -18.39 17.74 7.55
C LYS A 66 -18.01 16.37 8.13
N ARG A 67 -16.96 15.77 7.57
CA ARG A 67 -16.50 14.42 7.93
C ARG A 67 -15.08 14.20 7.49
N ASP A 68 -14.31 13.47 8.28
CA ASP A 68 -12.93 13.16 7.95
C ASP A 68 -12.82 12.33 6.66
N ILE A 69 -11.86 12.70 5.83
CA ILE A 69 -11.55 12.05 4.57
C ILE A 69 -10.13 11.51 4.68
N GLN A 70 -10.00 10.19 4.67
CA GLN A 70 -8.72 9.53 4.49
C GLN A 70 -8.54 9.21 3.02
N SER A 71 -7.45 9.68 2.41
CA SER A 71 -7.20 9.46 0.99
C SER A 71 -5.84 8.83 0.71
N VAL A 72 -5.80 8.06 -0.37
CA VAL A 72 -4.56 7.46 -0.89
C VAL A 72 -4.56 7.53 -2.41
N HIS A 73 -3.41 7.94 -2.97
CA HIS A 73 -3.19 7.82 -4.40
C HIS A 73 -2.62 6.43 -4.71
N LEU A 74 -3.22 5.71 -5.66
CA LEU A 74 -2.86 4.31 -5.93
C LEU A 74 -1.53 4.12 -6.66
N LYS A 75 -0.97 5.19 -7.24
CA LYS A 75 0.45 5.21 -7.67
C LYS A 75 1.39 5.86 -6.65
N ASP A 76 0.92 6.15 -5.44
CA ASP A 76 1.81 6.69 -4.41
C ASP A 76 2.73 5.59 -3.90
N TYR A 77 3.96 5.64 -4.39
CA TYR A 77 5.02 4.70 -4.07
C TYR A 77 5.58 4.90 -2.66
N THR A 78 5.34 6.04 -2.01
CA THR A 78 5.90 6.36 -0.68
C THR A 78 5.30 5.52 0.45
N LYS A 79 4.00 5.18 0.36
CA LYS A 79 3.36 4.23 1.29
C LYS A 79 3.89 2.82 1.09
N GLN A 80 4.19 2.44 -0.15
CA GLN A 80 4.78 1.15 -0.46
C GLN A 80 6.20 1.04 0.12
N ASP A 81 7.00 2.10 0.00
CA ASP A 81 8.33 2.19 0.61
C ASP A 81 8.29 2.13 2.14
N SER A 82 7.30 2.77 2.77
CA SER A 82 7.10 2.71 4.22
C SER A 82 6.74 1.29 4.71
N ILE A 83 5.91 0.57 3.98
CA ILE A 83 5.58 -0.84 4.26
C ILE A 83 6.83 -1.72 4.09
N VAL A 84 7.56 -1.52 2.99
CA VAL A 84 8.81 -2.23 2.71
C VAL A 84 9.82 -2.03 3.85
N LEU A 85 9.98 -0.79 4.31
CA LEU A 85 10.87 -0.45 5.42
C LEU A 85 10.44 -1.14 6.73
N ASN A 86 9.14 -1.14 7.05
CA ASN A 86 8.64 -1.80 8.24
C ASN A 86 8.86 -3.31 8.23
N ILE A 87 8.68 -3.98 7.08
CA ILE A 87 8.95 -5.41 6.97
C ILE A 87 10.46 -5.69 7.10
N GLN A 88 11.32 -4.86 6.50
CA GLN A 88 12.77 -5.00 6.68
C GLN A 88 13.19 -4.89 8.15
N ARG A 89 12.62 -3.93 8.89
CA ARG A 89 12.86 -3.77 10.33
C ARG A 89 12.34 -4.96 11.14
N ALA A 90 11.22 -5.55 10.75
CA ALA A 90 10.72 -6.77 11.39
C ALA A 90 11.71 -7.94 11.21
N PHE A 91 12.28 -8.12 10.02
CA PHE A 91 13.30 -9.15 9.79
C PHE A 91 14.61 -8.87 10.54
N GLU A 92 15.03 -7.61 10.64
CA GLU A 92 16.15 -7.22 11.50
C GLU A 92 15.90 -7.56 12.96
N ALA A 93 14.68 -7.34 13.45
CA ALA A 93 14.31 -7.72 14.81
C ALA A 93 14.37 -9.24 15.02
N LEU A 94 13.92 -10.05 14.06
CA LEU A 94 14.03 -11.52 14.12
C LEU A 94 15.50 -11.96 14.16
N ASN A 95 16.35 -11.36 13.33
CA ASN A 95 17.78 -11.66 13.31
C ASN A 95 18.48 -11.25 14.62
N HIS A 96 18.13 -10.08 15.18
CA HIS A 96 18.64 -9.62 16.47
C HIS A 96 18.33 -10.60 17.61
N HIS A 97 17.17 -11.26 17.56
CA HIS A 97 16.79 -12.29 18.53
C HIS A 97 17.29 -13.70 18.16
N ASN A 98 18.20 -13.82 17.18
CA ASN A 98 18.76 -15.07 16.67
C ASN A 98 17.71 -16.07 16.15
N ILE A 99 16.53 -15.59 15.76
CA ILE A 99 15.47 -16.41 15.16
C ILE A 99 15.84 -16.77 13.72
N ILE A 100 16.49 -15.84 13.01
CA ILE A 100 17.03 -16.05 11.67
C ILE A 100 18.50 -15.62 11.63
N ASP A 101 19.31 -16.28 10.82
CA ASP A 101 20.72 -15.93 10.66
C ASP A 101 20.93 -14.79 9.64
N ASP A 102 22.15 -14.27 9.56
CA ASP A 102 22.50 -13.16 8.66
C ASP A 102 22.32 -13.52 7.19
N LYS A 103 22.46 -14.81 6.85
CA LYS A 103 22.29 -15.32 5.50
C LYS A 103 20.82 -15.24 5.09
N MET A 104 19.92 -15.68 5.97
CA MET A 104 18.47 -15.58 5.82
C MET A 104 18.01 -14.12 5.76
N LEU A 105 18.51 -13.26 6.67
CA LEU A 105 18.19 -11.84 6.66
C LEU A 105 18.52 -11.17 5.31
N LYS A 106 19.69 -11.50 4.74
CA LYS A 106 20.10 -10.99 3.42
C LYS A 106 19.16 -11.44 2.30
N LYS A 107 18.78 -12.73 2.26
CA LYS A 107 17.83 -13.28 1.28
C LYS A 107 16.48 -12.56 1.36
N LEU A 108 15.92 -12.44 2.57
CA LEU A 108 14.63 -11.81 2.81
C LEU A 108 14.62 -10.31 2.45
N LYS A 109 15.68 -9.58 2.78
CA LYS A 109 15.82 -8.17 2.36
C LYS A 109 15.91 -8.02 0.84
N ALA A 110 16.67 -8.89 0.16
CA ALA A 110 16.80 -8.88 -1.29
C ALA A 110 15.45 -9.15 -1.98
N MET A 111 14.66 -10.09 -1.45
CA MET A 111 13.32 -10.40 -1.95
C MET A 111 12.35 -9.22 -1.83
N ILE A 112 12.35 -8.52 -0.68
CA ILE A 112 11.51 -7.31 -0.52
C ILE A 112 11.95 -6.21 -1.50
N GLY A 113 13.26 -6.01 -1.66
CA GLY A 113 13.80 -5.05 -2.62
C GLY A 113 13.38 -5.37 -4.06
N PHE A 114 13.42 -6.66 -4.44
CA PHE A 114 12.95 -7.13 -5.74
C PHE A 114 11.45 -6.88 -5.95
N ARG A 115 10.61 -7.19 -4.96
CA ARG A 115 9.16 -6.86 -5.00
C ARG A 115 8.96 -5.37 -5.27
N ASN A 116 9.76 -4.50 -4.66
CA ASN A 116 9.63 -3.06 -4.88
C ASN A 116 9.94 -2.70 -6.33
N ILE A 117 11.06 -3.18 -6.88
CA ILE A 117 11.45 -2.95 -8.28
C ILE A 117 10.36 -3.45 -9.25
N ALA A 118 9.88 -4.69 -9.04
CA ALA A 118 8.88 -5.33 -9.89
C ALA A 118 7.52 -4.62 -9.87
N VAL A 119 7.14 -3.98 -8.76
CA VAL A 119 5.89 -3.23 -8.67
C VAL A 119 6.01 -1.81 -9.24
N HIS A 120 7.20 -1.21 -9.21
CA HIS A 120 7.41 0.14 -9.73
C HIS A 120 7.63 0.20 -11.25
N ASN A 121 8.15 -0.86 -11.87
CA ASN A 121 8.37 -0.94 -13.31
C ASN A 121 7.83 -2.28 -13.82
N TYR A 122 6.68 -2.26 -14.51
CA TYR A 122 6.24 -3.39 -15.33
C TYR A 122 6.54 -3.08 -16.80
N GLN A 123 7.68 -3.56 -17.26
CA GLN A 123 7.99 -3.80 -18.67
C GLN A 123 8.06 -5.30 -18.94
N ASN A 124 7.97 -5.72 -20.20
CA ASN A 124 7.93 -7.16 -20.57
C ASN A 124 9.15 -7.96 -20.06
N SER A 125 10.29 -7.30 -19.80
CA SER A 125 11.49 -7.91 -19.19
C SER A 125 11.31 -8.34 -17.73
N ASP A 126 10.34 -7.77 -17.01
CA ASP A 126 10.14 -8.03 -15.58
C ASP A 126 9.45 -9.38 -15.32
N VAL A 127 8.74 -9.92 -16.32
CA VAL A 127 8.04 -11.22 -16.23
C VAL A 127 9.04 -12.39 -16.18
N GLU A 128 10.09 -12.37 -16.99
CA GLU A 128 11.11 -13.41 -16.99
C GLU A 128 11.93 -13.42 -15.69
N ILE A 129 12.23 -12.24 -15.14
CA ILE A 129 12.94 -12.12 -13.87
C ILE A 129 12.03 -12.59 -12.73
N LEU A 130 10.76 -12.20 -12.73
CA LEU A 130 9.77 -12.66 -11.75
C LEU A 130 9.62 -14.18 -11.77
N GLN A 131 9.53 -14.79 -12.95
CA GLN A 131 9.48 -16.25 -13.11
C GLN A 131 10.71 -16.91 -12.49
N LYS A 132 11.92 -16.43 -12.83
CA LYS A 132 13.17 -16.96 -12.25
C LYS A 132 13.21 -16.80 -10.73
N VAL A 133 12.68 -15.72 -10.18
CA VAL A 133 12.65 -15.52 -8.73
C VAL A 133 11.70 -16.50 -8.05
N ILE A 134 10.50 -16.68 -8.60
CA ILE A 134 9.55 -17.67 -8.09
C ILE A 134 10.16 -19.08 -8.16
N GLU A 135 10.71 -19.47 -9.31
CA GLU A 135 11.28 -20.81 -9.52
C GLU A 135 12.48 -21.10 -8.60
N ASN A 136 13.32 -20.10 -8.28
CA ASN A 136 14.58 -20.33 -7.58
C ASN A 136 14.61 -19.89 -6.11
N HIS A 137 13.67 -19.06 -5.66
CA HIS A 137 13.67 -18.50 -4.30
C HIS A 137 12.44 -18.89 -3.46
N LEU A 138 11.53 -19.72 -3.96
CA LEU A 138 10.42 -20.28 -3.17
C LEU A 138 10.91 -21.02 -1.91
N GLY A 139 12.02 -21.76 -2.01
CA GLY A 139 12.61 -22.49 -0.87
C GLY A 139 13.11 -21.59 0.27
N ASP A 140 13.38 -20.30 0.00
CA ASP A 140 13.78 -19.35 1.04
C ASP A 140 12.63 -19.09 2.04
N PHE A 141 11.37 -19.19 1.58
CA PHE A 141 10.19 -19.09 2.46
C PHE A 141 10.02 -20.32 3.35
N GLU A 142 10.28 -21.51 2.83
CA GLU A 142 10.21 -22.75 3.63
C GLU A 142 11.25 -22.73 4.76
N GLU A 143 12.47 -22.30 4.44
CA GLU A 143 13.57 -22.15 5.40
C GLU A 143 13.26 -21.06 6.46
N PHE A 144 12.61 -19.96 6.06
CA PHE A 144 12.11 -18.94 6.99
C PHE A 144 11.02 -19.48 7.92
N ILE A 145 9.98 -20.13 7.37
CA ILE A 145 8.88 -20.71 8.15
C ILE A 145 9.41 -21.73 9.16
N TYR A 146 10.34 -22.59 8.71
CA TYR A 146 11.01 -23.55 9.59
C TYR A 146 11.74 -22.86 10.75
N SER A 147 12.45 -21.76 10.49
CA SER A 147 13.19 -21.02 11.52
C SER A 147 12.26 -20.37 12.55
N VAL A 148 11.12 -19.83 12.11
CA VAL A 148 10.12 -19.23 13.01
C VAL A 148 9.39 -20.29 13.84
N ASN A 149 9.07 -21.44 13.26
CA ASN A 149 8.36 -22.52 13.97
C ASN A 149 9.18 -23.20 15.07
N LYS A 150 10.51 -23.03 15.10
CA LYS A 150 11.37 -23.54 16.19
C LYS A 150 11.19 -22.82 17.53
N ILE A 151 10.41 -21.75 17.56
CA ILE A 151 10.16 -20.94 18.76
C ILE A 151 9.00 -21.52 19.60
N GLN A 152 8.26 -22.51 19.08
CA GLN A 152 7.17 -23.19 19.81
C GLN A 152 7.68 -24.27 20.79
#